data_AF-A0A1X0RP59-F1
#
_entry.id   AF-A0A1X0RP59-F1
#
_cell.length_a   1.000
_cell.length_b   1.000
_cell.length_c   1.000
_cell.angle_alpha   90.00
_cell.angle_beta   90.00
_cell.angle_gamma   90.00
#
_symmetry.space_group_name_H-M   'P 1'
#
loop_
_entity.id
_entity.type
_entity.pdbx_description
1 polymer ?
#
loop_
_entity_poly.entity_id
_entity_poly.type
_entity_poly.pdbx_seq_one_letter_code
_entity_poly.pdbx_strand_id
1 'polypeptide(L)'
;KYAKDLGINPRTAMRWWKYYEETGEVAYKKSQRNSGRSYSFTPECEQHIQQIVEKGSQLCTDDNNDSLTSQFENFKIKSQMNHHLRNNMLITIKKPVFDPKARSSENNLQTGYE
;
A
#
# COMPACT_ATOMS: atom_id res chain seq x y z
N LYS A 1 35.29 -29.50 -2.38
CA LYS A 1 35.15 -30.48 -3.49
C LYS A 1 33.69 -30.56 -3.91
N TYR A 2 32.82 -31.13 -3.06
CA TYR A 2 31.38 -31.28 -3.31
C TYR A 2 30.61 -30.01 -3.71
N ALA A 3 30.96 -28.83 -3.19
CA ALA A 3 30.28 -27.59 -3.56
C ALA A 3 30.39 -27.26 -5.07
N LYS A 4 31.56 -27.49 -5.68
CA LYS A 4 31.77 -27.25 -7.11
C LYS A 4 30.98 -28.24 -7.96
N ASP A 5 30.93 -29.51 -7.51
CA ASP A 5 30.21 -30.58 -8.20
C ASP A 5 28.69 -30.36 -8.20
N LEU A 6 28.18 -29.67 -7.17
CA LEU A 6 26.76 -29.28 -7.05
C LEU A 6 26.45 -27.91 -7.68
N GLY A 7 27.42 -27.25 -8.33
CA GLY A 7 27.24 -25.90 -8.89
C GLY A 7 27.03 -24.81 -7.83
N ILE A 8 27.35 -25.09 -6.56
CA ILE A 8 27.19 -24.17 -5.44
C ILE A 8 28.48 -23.36 -5.27
N ASN A 9 28.35 -22.04 -5.10
CA ASN A 9 29.50 -21.21 -4.79
C ASN A 9 30.17 -21.70 -3.48
N PRO A 10 31.49 -21.99 -3.47
CA PRO A 10 32.18 -22.49 -2.29
C PRO A 10 32.03 -21.60 -1.04
N ARG A 11 31.91 -20.29 -1.20
CA ARG A 11 31.65 -19.36 -0.09
C ARG A 11 30.25 -19.56 0.51
N THR A 12 29.25 -19.82 -0.33
CA THR A 12 27.89 -20.11 0.12
C THR A 12 27.85 -21.43 0.90
N ALA A 13 28.51 -22.48 0.38
CA ALA A 13 28.61 -23.76 1.06
C ALA A 13 29.31 -23.64 2.43
N MET A 14 30.41 -22.88 2.52
CA MET A 14 31.06 -22.59 3.80
C MET A 14 30.16 -21.84 4.77
N ARG A 15 29.38 -20.86 4.29
CA ARG A 15 28.43 -20.12 5.13
C ARG A 15 27.33 -21.02 5.68
N TRP A 16 26.80 -21.93 4.86
CA TRP A 16 25.81 -22.92 5.28
C TRP A 16 26.39 -23.89 6.30
N TRP A 17 27.63 -24.33 6.11
CA TRP A 17 28.34 -25.20 7.04
C TRP A 17 28.50 -24.55 8.42
N LYS A 18 29.00 -23.30 8.46
CA LYS A 18 29.14 -22.55 9.72
C LYS A 18 27.80 -22.36 10.43
N TYR A 19 26.75 -22.01 9.69
CA TYR A 19 25.41 -21.86 10.25
C TYR A 19 24.89 -23.17 10.87
N TYR A 20 25.16 -24.30 10.22
CA TYR A 20 24.81 -25.61 10.73
C TYR A 20 25.60 -25.97 11.99
N GLU A 21 26.91 -25.69 12.04
CA GLU A 21 27.72 -25.89 13.24
C GLU A 21 27.21 -25.06 14.43
N GLU A 22 26.78 -23.82 14.19
CA GLU A 22 26.30 -22.91 15.24
C GLU A 22 24.87 -23.22 15.72
N THR A 23 23.96 -23.62 14.82
CA THR A 23 22.52 -23.72 15.13
C THR A 23 21.96 -25.13 15.08
N GLY A 24 22.70 -26.11 14.54
CA GLY A 24 22.21 -27.45 14.23
C GLY A 24 21.17 -27.50 13.11
N GLU A 25 20.83 -26.35 12.52
CA GLU A 25 19.80 -26.24 11.50
C GLU A 25 20.39 -26.14 10.10
N VAL A 26 19.69 -26.71 9.11
CA VAL A 26 20.05 -26.55 7.70
C VAL A 26 19.83 -25.09 7.29
N ALA A 27 20.80 -24.52 6.57
CA ALA A 27 20.71 -23.16 6.05
C ALA A 27 19.76 -23.09 4.84
N TYR A 28 18.46 -23.23 5.08
CA TYR A 28 17.42 -22.94 4.09
C TYR A 28 16.93 -21.50 4.23
N LYS A 29 16.32 -20.97 3.16
CA LYS A 29 15.76 -19.61 3.15
C LYS A 29 14.55 -19.55 4.09
N LYS A 30 14.78 -19.25 5.36
CA LYS A 30 13.70 -19.03 6.34
C LYS A 30 12.89 -17.80 5.90
N SER A 31 11.59 -17.98 5.65
CA SER A 31 10.66 -16.92 5.24
C SER A 31 10.66 -15.74 6.22
N GLN A 32 10.83 -16.01 7.53
CA GLN A 32 10.91 -14.99 8.59
C GLN A 32 12.02 -13.94 8.37
N ARG A 33 13.16 -14.30 7.76
CA ARG A 33 14.25 -13.34 7.48
C ARG A 33 14.03 -12.55 6.18
N ASN A 34 12.99 -12.88 5.42
CA ASN A 34 12.54 -12.11 4.26
C ASN A 34 11.25 -11.36 4.60
N SER A 35 11.10 -10.87 5.84
CA SER A 35 10.10 -9.84 6.09
C SER A 35 10.40 -8.72 5.10
N GLY A 36 9.47 -8.49 4.16
CA GLY A 36 9.58 -7.40 3.21
C GLY A 36 9.66 -6.05 3.94
N ARG A 37 9.58 -4.97 3.19
CA ARG A 37 9.51 -3.62 3.77
C ARG A 37 8.45 -3.59 4.88
N SER A 38 8.83 -3.05 6.03
CA SER A 38 7.92 -2.90 7.17
C SER A 38 6.69 -2.12 6.73
N TYR A 39 5.55 -2.63 7.21
CA TYR A 39 4.26 -2.07 6.92
C TYR A 39 4.15 -0.66 7.50
N SER A 40 3.70 0.31 6.70
CA SER A 40 3.78 1.75 7.04
C SER A 40 2.51 2.31 7.68
N PHE A 41 1.42 1.56 7.77
CA PHE A 41 0.21 2.01 8.47
C PHE A 41 0.27 1.59 9.93
N THR A 42 0.07 2.57 10.81
CA THR A 42 -0.12 2.35 12.24
C THR A 42 -1.63 2.35 12.58
N PRO A 43 -2.04 1.80 13.73
CA PRO A 43 -3.45 1.83 14.15
C PRO A 43 -4.05 3.23 14.22
N GLU A 44 -3.24 4.25 14.55
CA GLU A 44 -3.68 5.65 14.57
C GLU A 44 -4.07 6.16 13.17
N CYS A 45 -3.38 5.67 12.13
CA CYS A 45 -3.71 6.00 10.74
C CYS A 45 -5.08 5.45 10.36
N GLU A 46 -5.38 4.21 10.76
CA GLU A 46 -6.65 3.54 10.48
C GLU A 46 -7.81 4.26 11.19
N GLN A 47 -7.62 4.67 12.45
CA GLN A 47 -8.61 5.46 13.19
C GLN A 47 -8.89 6.80 12.51
N HIS A 48 -7.86 7.49 12.02
CA HIS A 48 -8.05 8.75 11.33
C HIS A 48 -8.85 8.59 10.03
N ILE A 49 -8.54 7.55 9.25
CA ILE A 49 -9.30 7.21 8.03
C ILE A 49 -10.77 6.94 8.38
N GLN A 50 -11.03 6.18 9.44
CA GLN A 50 -12.39 5.88 9.88
C GLN A 50 -13.17 7.14 10.29
N GLN A 51 -12.54 8.07 11.01
CA GLN A 51 -13.16 9.36 11.36
C GLN A 51 -13.52 10.20 10.13
N ILE A 52 -12.71 10.16 9.06
CA ILE A 52 -13.02 10.86 7.81
C ILE A 52 -14.24 10.23 7.12
N VAL A 53 -14.29 8.89 7.08
CA VAL A 53 -15.41 8.15 6.49
C VAL A 53 -16.72 8.42 7.26
N GLU A 54 -16.67 8.38 8.59
CA GLU A 54 -17.84 8.62 9.46
C GLU A 54 -18.41 10.04 9.30
N LYS A 55 -17.55 11.03 9.05
CA LYS A 55 -17.97 12.41 8.77
C LYS A 55 -18.70 12.57 7.42
N GLY A 56 -18.82 11.51 6.63
CA GLY A 56 -19.51 11.52 5.34
C GLY A 56 -18.75 12.25 4.24
N SER A 57 -17.48 12.60 4.46
CA SER A 57 -16.62 13.18 3.44
C SER A 57 -16.40 12.16 2.35
N GLN A 58 -16.79 12.49 1.11
CA GLN A 58 -16.39 11.70 -0.05
C GLN A 58 -14.86 11.61 -0.04
N LEU A 59 -14.34 10.38 0.03
CA LEU A 59 -12.90 10.18 0.04
C LEU A 59 -12.34 10.45 -1.37
N CYS A 60 -12.07 11.70 -1.74
CA CYS A 60 -11.33 12.01 -2.95
C CYS A 60 -9.86 11.62 -2.74
N THR A 61 -9.23 10.97 -3.73
CA THR A 61 -7.84 10.51 -3.61
C THR A 61 -6.85 11.64 -3.33
N ASP A 62 -7.09 12.85 -3.82
CA ASP A 62 -6.11 13.92 -3.73
C ASP A 62 -6.22 14.63 -2.37
N ASP A 63 -7.42 15.04 -1.96
CA ASP A 63 -7.63 15.74 -0.68
C ASP A 63 -7.26 14.88 0.54
N ASN A 64 -7.54 13.57 0.48
CA ASN A 64 -7.21 12.68 1.59
C ASN A 64 -5.74 12.27 1.61
N ASN A 65 -5.10 12.13 0.44
CA ASN A 65 -3.66 11.91 0.43
C ASN A 65 -2.94 13.12 0.99
N ASP A 66 -3.36 14.34 0.68
CA ASP A 66 -2.72 15.54 1.22
C ASP A 66 -2.95 15.66 2.74
N SER A 67 -4.17 15.39 3.22
CA SER A 67 -4.49 15.31 4.66
C SER A 67 -3.64 14.25 5.38
N LEU A 68 -3.56 13.04 4.82
CA LEU A 68 -2.84 11.92 5.42
C LEU A 68 -1.32 12.08 5.32
N THR A 69 -0.80 12.66 4.24
CA THR A 69 0.63 12.94 4.08
C THR A 69 1.06 14.10 4.99
N SER A 70 0.17 15.06 5.24
CA SER A 70 0.38 16.16 6.19
C SER A 70 0.39 15.67 7.64
N GLN A 71 -0.53 14.77 8.02
CA GLN A 71 -0.57 14.22 9.38
C GLN A 71 0.43 13.09 9.62
N PHE A 72 0.79 12.32 8.59
CA PHE A 72 1.69 11.19 8.70
C PHE A 72 2.75 11.26 7.59
N GLU A 73 3.94 11.74 7.96
CA GLU A 73 5.12 11.93 7.08
C GLU A 73 5.59 10.62 6.39
N ASN A 74 5.09 9.48 6.86
CA ASN A 74 5.44 8.15 6.38
C ASN A 74 4.65 7.72 5.11
N PHE A 75 3.57 8.40 4.74
CA PHE A 75 2.77 8.05 3.55
C PHE A 75 3.34 8.65 2.27
N LYS A 76 4.46 8.10 1.78
CA LYS A 76 5.07 8.56 0.52
C LYS A 76 4.42 7.98 -0.75
N ILE A 77 3.47 7.04 -0.66
CA ILE A 77 3.04 6.25 -1.83
C ILE A 77 1.50 6.08 -1.92
N LYS A 78 0.88 6.73 -2.92
CA LYS A 78 -0.57 6.62 -3.24
C LYS A 78 -1.04 5.18 -3.48
N SER A 79 -0.19 4.31 -4.05
CA SER A 79 -0.56 2.91 -4.32
C SER A 79 -0.64 2.04 -3.06
N GLN A 80 0.18 2.31 -2.05
CA GLN A 80 0.11 1.63 -0.75
C GLN A 80 -1.18 1.99 -0.02
N MET A 81 -1.59 3.26 -0.09
CA MET A 81 -2.86 3.75 0.42
C MET A 81 -4.05 3.02 -0.19
N ASN A 82 -4.15 3.02 -1.52
CA ASN A 82 -5.26 2.34 -2.20
C ASN A 82 -5.30 0.84 -1.91
N HIS A 83 -4.14 0.19 -1.82
CA HIS A 83 -4.07 -1.23 -1.47
C HIS A 83 -4.55 -1.47 -0.03
N HIS A 84 -4.07 -0.67 0.93
CA HIS A 84 -4.44 -0.79 2.33
C HIS A 84 -5.94 -0.56 2.55
N LEU A 85 -6.46 0.54 2.02
CA LEU A 85 -7.88 0.88 2.13
C LEU A 85 -8.75 -0.25 1.59
N ARG A 86 -8.42 -0.78 0.42
CA ARG A 86 -9.21 -1.84 -0.22
C ARG A 86 -9.10 -3.19 0.47
N ASN A 87 -7.90 -3.62 0.84
CA ASN A 87 -7.67 -5.00 1.30
C ASN A 87 -7.77 -5.17 2.81
N ASN A 88 -7.42 -4.14 3.59
CA ASN A 88 -7.43 -4.22 5.05
C ASN A 88 -8.66 -3.52 5.63
N MET A 89 -9.02 -2.34 5.11
CA MET A 89 -10.15 -1.56 5.64
C MET A 89 -11.47 -1.75 4.87
N LEU A 90 -11.46 -2.48 3.75
CA LEU A 90 -12.63 -2.68 2.87
C LEU A 90 -13.25 -1.38 2.33
N ILE A 91 -12.46 -0.30 2.27
CA ILE A 91 -12.85 1.01 1.76
C ILE A 91 -12.48 1.10 0.27
N THR A 92 -13.45 1.48 -0.56
CA THR A 92 -13.20 1.78 -1.98
C THR A 92 -13.26 3.27 -2.21
N ILE A 93 -12.13 3.86 -2.60
CA ILE A 93 -12.10 5.24 -3.10
C ILE A 93 -12.61 5.27 -4.54
N LYS A 94 -13.60 6.12 -4.82
CA LYS A 94 -14.07 6.42 -6.17
C LYS A 94 -13.67 7.84 -6.56
N LYS A 95 -13.38 8.05 -7.84
CA LYS A 95 -13.23 9.40 -8.38
C LYS A 95 -14.59 10.10 -8.30
N PRO A 96 -14.65 11.35 -7.80
CA PRO A 96 -15.89 12.12 -7.84
C PRO A 96 -16.30 12.31 -9.31
N VAL A 97 -17.56 12.04 -9.59
CA VAL A 97 -18.17 12.37 -10.87
C VAL A 97 -18.79 13.76 -10.71
N PHE A 98 -18.25 14.74 -11.41
CA PHE A 98 -18.82 16.08 -11.43
C PHE A 98 -19.80 16.18 -12.59
N ASP A 99 -21.01 16.63 -12.29
CA ASP A 99 -21.95 16.98 -13.35
C ASP A 99 -21.45 18.22 -14.09
N PRO A 100 -21.42 18.20 -15.45
CA PRO A 100 -21.04 19.37 -16.22
C PRO A 100 -22.05 20.50 -15.98
N LYS A 101 -21.64 21.53 -15.23
CA LYS A 101 -22.43 22.74 -14.93
C LYS A 101 -23.15 23.33 -16.15
N ALA A 102 -22.58 23.18 -17.35
CA ALA A 102 -23.15 23.69 -18.58
C ALA A 102 -24.51 23.04 -18.94
N ARG A 103 -24.80 21.79 -18.59
CA ARG A 103 -26.10 21.17 -18.93
C ARG A 103 -27.27 21.66 -18.08
N SER A 104 -27.00 22.17 -16.88
CA SER A 104 -28.02 22.50 -15.88
C SER A 104 -28.10 24.00 -15.58
N SER A 105 -27.38 24.85 -16.32
CA SER A 105 -27.57 26.30 -16.26
C SER A 105 -28.86 26.67 -16.97
N GLU A 106 -29.64 27.60 -16.40
CA GLU A 106 -30.89 28.11 -16.97
C GLU A 106 -30.75 28.52 -18.45
N ASN A 107 -29.61 29.12 -18.81
CA ASN A 107 -29.27 29.52 -20.18
C ASN A 107 -29.21 28.35 -21.21
N ASN A 108 -28.91 27.12 -20.77
CA ASN A 108 -28.78 25.95 -21.66
C ASN A 108 -30.01 25.03 -21.64
N LEU A 109 -30.99 25.28 -20.76
CA LEU A 109 -32.30 24.64 -20.81
C LEU A 109 -33.18 25.25 -21.90
N GLN A 110 -32.98 26.54 -22.20
CA GLN A 110 -33.76 27.26 -23.20
C GLN A 110 -33.41 26.86 -24.65
N THR A 111 -32.15 26.50 -24.92
CA THR A 111 -31.66 26.14 -26.27
C THR A 111 -32.00 24.72 -26.71
N GLY A 112 -32.71 23.92 -25.89
CA GLY A 112 -33.17 22.57 -26.25
C GLY A 112 -34.62 22.50 -26.76
N TYR A 113 -35.35 23.63 -26.74
CA TYR A 113 -36.75 23.72 -27.16
C TYR A 113 -36.97 24.56 -28.44
N GLU A 114 -35.91 25.11 -29.02
CA GLU A 114 -35.90 25.72 -30.37
C GLU A 114 -35.34 24.72 -31.40
#